data_AF-A0AAE0YC74-F1
#
_entry.id   AF-A0AAE0YC74-F1
#
_cell.length_a   1.000
_cell.length_b   1.000
_cell.length_c   1.000
_cell.angle_alpha   90.00
_cell.angle_beta   90.00
_cell.angle_gamma   90.00
#
_symmetry.space_group_name_H-M   'P 1'
#
loop_
_entity.id
_entity.type
_entity.pdbx_description
1 polymer ?
#
loop_
_entity_poly.entity_id
_entity_poly.type
_entity_poly.pdbx_seq_one_letter_code
_entity_poly.pdbx_strand_id
1 'polypeptide(L)'
;MNVQPEAVLTTHKHWDHSGGNRQMRSTFPGLKVYGGTLDHVPDCTHTVDDGQELRFGQLKFTAMWTPRPYSRATPCGDCTAQTLDVRTVSSLETCLCWRAAARLLKGPVRQLNASLNKMKDLPDDTMVWPGHELALENLELAVFIEPENIKALLKLVWAFNRRGS
;
A
#
# COMPACT_ATOMS: atom_id res chain seq x y z
N MET A 1 -5.98 4.50 26.87
CA MET A 1 -6.80 3.30 26.52
C MET A 1 -5.87 2.11 26.45
N ASN A 2 -6.23 0.99 27.07
CA ASN A 2 -5.44 -0.25 27.01
C ASN A 2 -6.03 -1.15 25.90
N VAL A 3 -5.66 -0.88 24.64
CA VAL A 3 -6.09 -1.68 23.49
C VAL A 3 -5.10 -2.80 23.23
N GLN A 4 -5.61 -4.00 22.98
CA GLN A 4 -4.83 -5.18 22.60
C GLN A 4 -4.95 -5.41 21.09
N PRO A 5 -3.85 -5.73 20.38
CA PRO A 5 -3.91 -5.99 18.95
C PRO A 5 -4.69 -7.28 18.66
N GLU A 6 -5.67 -7.21 17.77
CA GLU A 6 -6.45 -8.38 17.31
C GLU A 6 -5.81 -9.03 16.08
N ALA A 7 -5.24 -8.22 15.18
CA ALA A 7 -4.64 -8.68 13.94
C ALA A 7 -3.54 -7.74 13.42
N VAL A 8 -2.65 -8.28 12.59
CA VAL A 8 -1.71 -7.56 11.73
C VAL A 8 -2.15 -7.75 10.29
N LEU A 9 -2.26 -6.65 9.56
CA LEU A 9 -2.60 -6.63 8.14
C LEU A 9 -1.34 -6.25 7.36
N THR A 10 -0.68 -7.22 6.74
CA THR A 10 0.54 -6.99 5.97
C THR A 10 0.21 -6.82 4.49
N THR A 11 0.55 -5.67 3.91
CA THR A 11 0.25 -5.36 2.51
C THR A 11 1.10 -6.19 1.55
N HIS A 12 2.39 -6.36 1.84
CA HIS A 12 3.31 -7.18 1.06
C HIS A 12 4.56 -7.62 1.84
N LYS A 13 5.36 -8.52 1.26
CA LYS A 13 6.49 -9.25 1.88
C LYS A 13 7.80 -8.48 1.98
N HIS A 14 7.88 -7.24 1.50
CA HIS A 14 9.12 -6.49 1.65
C HIS A 14 9.40 -6.28 3.15
N TRP A 15 10.67 -6.35 3.53
CA TRP A 15 11.08 -6.43 4.93
C TRP A 15 10.65 -5.21 5.76
N ASP A 16 10.63 -4.02 5.16
CA ASP A 16 10.14 -2.78 5.75
C ASP A 16 8.63 -2.79 6.05
N HIS A 17 7.89 -3.76 5.50
CA HIS A 17 6.45 -3.98 5.73
C HIS A 17 6.16 -5.22 6.58
N SER A 18 6.90 -6.31 6.36
CA SER A 18 6.63 -7.61 7.00
C SER A 18 7.64 -8.02 8.08
N GLY A 19 8.75 -7.28 8.22
CA GLY A 19 9.87 -7.64 9.09
C GLY A 19 9.50 -7.72 10.58
N GLY A 20 8.45 -7.01 11.00
CA GLY A 20 7.93 -7.04 12.37
C GLY A 20 7.00 -8.22 12.69
N ASN A 21 6.54 -8.98 11.70
CA ASN A 21 5.49 -9.99 11.88
C ASN A 21 5.85 -11.05 12.93
N ARG A 22 7.08 -11.57 12.86
CA ARG A 22 7.59 -12.56 13.83
C ARG A 22 7.58 -12.03 15.25
N GLN A 23 8.11 -10.82 15.45
CA GLN A 23 8.20 -10.21 16.77
C GLN A 23 6.80 -9.98 17.35
N MET A 24 5.88 -9.45 16.54
CA MET A 24 4.49 -9.24 16.96
C MET A 24 3.81 -10.54 17.43
N ARG A 25 3.99 -11.65 16.71
CA ARG A 25 3.45 -12.95 17.10
C ARG A 25 4.08 -13.52 18.37
N SER A 26 5.37 -13.28 18.58
CA SER A 26 6.06 -13.68 19.81
C SER A 26 5.61 -12.86 21.02
N THR A 27 5.39 -11.55 20.83
CA THR A 27 4.91 -10.64 21.89
C THR A 27 3.45 -10.86 22.23
N PHE A 28 2.62 -11.20 21.23
CA PHE A 28 1.19 -11.43 21.38
C PHE A 28 0.82 -12.85 20.90
N PRO A 29 0.92 -13.86 21.78
CA PRO A 29 0.58 -15.23 21.43
C PRO A 29 -0.85 -15.35 20.88
N GLY A 30 -1.00 -15.99 19.71
CA GLY A 30 -2.28 -16.13 19.02
C GLY A 30 -2.67 -14.96 18.10
N LEU A 31 -1.85 -13.91 18.02
CA LEU A 31 -2.09 -12.80 17.10
C LEU A 31 -2.13 -13.28 15.64
N LYS A 32 -3.18 -12.89 14.92
CA LYS A 32 -3.37 -13.24 13.51
C LYS A 32 -2.59 -12.28 12.63
N VAL A 33 -1.73 -12.82 11.77
CA VAL A 33 -1.06 -12.09 10.70
C VAL A 33 -1.69 -12.46 9.37
N TYR A 34 -2.25 -11.46 8.69
CA TYR A 34 -2.87 -11.57 7.38
C TYR A 34 -1.94 -11.06 6.29
N GLY A 35 -1.94 -11.74 5.15
CA GLY A 35 -1.20 -11.33 3.96
C GLY A 35 -1.68 -12.08 2.72
N GLY A 36 -1.23 -11.65 1.56
CA GLY A 36 -1.76 -12.20 0.31
C GLY A 36 -1.34 -13.60 -0.01
N THR A 37 -2.29 -14.38 -0.53
CA THR A 37 -2.09 -15.77 -0.95
C THR A 37 -0.92 -15.90 -1.93
N LEU A 38 -0.73 -14.92 -2.82
CA LEU A 38 0.33 -14.91 -3.82
C LEU A 38 1.64 -14.25 -3.35
N ASP A 39 1.61 -13.51 -2.25
CA ASP A 39 2.71 -12.64 -1.89
C ASP A 39 3.80 -13.34 -1.05
N HIS A 40 3.42 -14.45 -0.41
CA HIS A 40 4.26 -15.23 0.51
C HIS A 40 4.82 -14.40 1.68
N VAL A 41 3.95 -13.62 2.32
CA VAL A 41 4.29 -12.79 3.48
C VAL A 41 4.93 -13.62 4.60
N PRO A 42 6.13 -13.23 5.10
CA PRO A 42 6.78 -13.88 6.23
C PRO A 42 5.91 -13.93 7.49
N ASP A 43 5.92 -15.08 8.15
CA ASP A 43 5.20 -15.33 9.40
C ASP A 43 3.67 -15.11 9.32
N CYS A 44 3.12 -15.07 8.10
CA CYS A 44 1.69 -15.05 7.84
C CYS A 44 1.00 -16.29 8.41
N THR A 45 -0.20 -16.09 8.94
CA THR A 45 -1.04 -17.15 9.54
C THR A 45 -2.35 -17.34 8.79
N HIS A 46 -2.82 -16.30 8.08
CA HIS A 46 -4.08 -16.28 7.36
C HIS A 46 -3.85 -15.64 6.00
N THR A 47 -3.94 -16.42 4.94
CA THR A 47 -3.87 -15.89 3.58
C THR A 47 -5.19 -15.25 3.19
N VAL A 48 -5.11 -14.21 2.36
CA VAL A 48 -6.27 -13.44 1.92
C VAL A 48 -6.32 -13.34 0.41
N ASP A 49 -7.48 -13.65 -0.18
CA ASP A 49 -7.73 -13.58 -1.62
C ASP A 49 -8.32 -12.23 -2.08
N ASP A 50 -8.30 -11.96 -3.38
CA ASP A 50 -8.88 -10.73 -3.95
C ASP A 50 -10.38 -10.68 -3.68
N GLY A 51 -10.88 -9.54 -3.23
CA GLY A 51 -12.28 -9.33 -2.87
C GLY A 51 -12.71 -9.96 -1.54
N GLN A 52 -11.81 -10.65 -0.82
CA GLN A 52 -12.17 -11.29 0.45
C GLN A 52 -12.46 -10.25 1.54
N GLU A 53 -13.57 -10.44 2.25
CA GLU A 53 -13.94 -9.60 3.40
C GLU A 53 -13.30 -10.11 4.69
N LEU A 54 -12.69 -9.22 5.46
CA LEU A 54 -12.24 -9.46 6.83
C LEU A 54 -13.01 -8.57 7.80
N ARG A 55 -13.22 -9.05 9.02
CA ARG A 55 -13.94 -8.31 10.07
C ARG A 55 -13.19 -8.38 11.38
N PHE A 56 -13.01 -7.22 12.01
CA PHE A 56 -12.37 -7.06 13.32
C PHE A 56 -13.21 -6.09 14.14
N GLY A 57 -13.88 -6.58 15.17
CA GLY A 57 -14.93 -5.84 15.87
C GLY A 57 -16.03 -5.34 14.91
N GLN A 58 -16.23 -4.01 14.86
CA GLN A 58 -17.19 -3.35 13.96
C GLN A 58 -16.59 -2.93 12.61
N LEU A 59 -15.27 -3.10 12.43
CA LEU A 59 -14.58 -2.73 11.21
C LEU A 59 -14.70 -3.86 10.18
N LYS A 60 -14.95 -3.47 8.93
CA LYS A 60 -15.03 -4.36 7.77
C LYS A 60 -13.96 -3.95 6.78
N PHE A 61 -13.07 -4.87 6.45
CA PHE A 61 -12.02 -4.70 5.46
C PHE A 61 -12.37 -5.51 4.21
N THR A 62 -12.15 -4.96 3.01
CA THR A 62 -12.19 -5.74 1.77
C THR A 62 -10.79 -5.79 1.18
N ALA A 63 -10.25 -6.99 0.98
CA ALA A 63 -8.97 -7.16 0.34
C ALA A 63 -9.07 -6.86 -1.15
N MET A 64 -8.14 -6.07 -1.66
CA MET A 64 -8.04 -5.72 -3.07
C MET A 64 -6.60 -5.88 -3.50
N TRP A 65 -6.38 -6.84 -4.39
CA TRP A 65 -5.09 -7.12 -4.97
C TRP A 65 -4.73 -6.04 -5.99
N THR A 66 -3.58 -5.44 -5.77
CA THR A 66 -2.93 -4.48 -6.67
C THR A 66 -1.56 -5.03 -7.07
N PRO A 67 -1.50 -6.04 -7.97
CA PRO A 67 -0.24 -6.64 -8.38
C PRO A 67 0.62 -5.62 -9.15
N ARG A 68 1.94 -5.74 -9.00
CA ARG A 68 2.92 -4.90 -9.68
C ARG A 68 3.82 -5.74 -10.61
N PRO A 69 4.27 -5.20 -11.77
CA PRO A 69 5.17 -5.95 -12.64
C PRO A 69 6.56 -6.16 -12.02
N TYR A 70 7.10 -7.35 -12.30
CA TYR A 70 8.43 -7.84 -11.92
C TYR A 70 9.58 -6.89 -12.25
N SER A 71 10.58 -6.83 -11.37
CA SER A 71 11.91 -6.29 -11.66
C SER A 71 12.94 -7.41 -11.47
N ARG A 72 13.69 -7.77 -12.53
CA ARG A 72 14.80 -8.75 -12.49
C ARG A 72 15.93 -8.38 -11.52
N ALA A 73 15.92 -7.19 -10.92
CA ALA A 73 16.98 -6.69 -10.04
C ALA A 73 16.77 -7.02 -8.56
N THR A 74 15.58 -7.51 -8.19
CA THR A 74 15.27 -7.94 -6.82
C THR A 74 14.61 -9.32 -6.88
N PRO A 75 15.15 -10.35 -6.21
CA PRO A 75 14.55 -11.69 -6.16
C PRO A 75 13.31 -11.73 -5.24
N CYS A 76 12.50 -10.67 -5.22
CA CYS A 76 11.18 -10.66 -4.62
C CYS A 76 10.19 -11.00 -5.74
N GLY A 77 9.83 -12.29 -5.86
CA GLY A 77 8.80 -12.76 -6.78
C GLY A 77 7.48 -12.01 -6.58
N ASP A 78 6.65 -11.93 -7.61
CA ASP A 78 5.28 -11.39 -7.64
C ASP A 78 4.83 -10.72 -6.34
N CYS A 79 5.13 -9.42 -6.21
CA CYS A 79 4.62 -8.65 -5.08
C CYS A 79 3.15 -8.32 -5.39
N THR A 80 2.24 -9.03 -4.73
CA THR A 80 0.83 -8.62 -4.69
C THR A 80 0.66 -7.71 -3.48
N ALA A 81 0.73 -6.40 -3.71
CA ALA A 81 0.29 -5.48 -2.66
C ALA A 81 -1.21 -5.70 -2.43
N GLN A 82 -1.57 -5.99 -1.19
CA GLN A 82 -2.96 -6.05 -0.76
C GLN A 82 -3.36 -4.71 -0.18
N THR A 83 -4.40 -4.14 -0.73
CA THR A 83 -5.15 -3.06 -0.09
C THR A 83 -6.22 -3.71 0.79
N LEU A 84 -6.40 -3.27 2.02
CA LEU A 84 -7.52 -3.68 2.85
C LEU A 84 -8.41 -2.48 3.13
N ASP A 85 -9.61 -2.49 2.55
CA ASP A 85 -10.53 -1.34 2.50
C ASP A 85 -11.55 -1.30 3.64
N VAL A 86 -11.49 -0.27 4.50
CA VAL A 86 -12.56 0.13 5.46
C VAL A 86 -13.12 1.53 5.14
N ARG A 87 -12.97 2.03 3.91
CA ARG A 87 -12.81 3.46 3.54
C ARG A 87 -11.36 3.96 3.71
N THR A 88 -10.40 3.03 3.70
CA THR A 88 -8.98 3.31 3.87
C THR A 88 -8.16 2.43 2.93
N VAL A 89 -7.38 3.03 2.03
CA VAL A 89 -6.42 2.32 1.16
C VAL A 89 -5.05 2.42 1.81
N SER A 90 -4.38 1.31 2.10
CA SER A 90 -3.03 1.30 2.69
C SER A 90 -1.90 0.98 1.69
N SER A 91 -2.25 0.56 0.47
CA SER A 91 -1.31 0.02 -0.54
C SER A 91 -0.68 1.09 -1.46
N LEU A 92 -0.90 2.37 -1.17
CA LEU A 92 -0.60 3.46 -2.11
C LEU A 92 0.88 3.64 -2.41
N GLU A 93 1.77 3.11 -1.57
CA GLU A 93 3.20 3.11 -1.85
C GLU A 93 3.54 2.38 -3.15
N THR A 94 2.93 1.22 -3.41
CA THR A 94 3.31 0.41 -4.56
C THR A 94 2.78 0.99 -5.88
N CYS A 95 1.67 1.75 -5.83
CA CYS A 95 1.00 2.29 -7.01
C CYS A 95 1.32 3.78 -7.29
N LEU A 96 1.53 4.63 -6.28
CA LEU A 96 1.72 6.08 -6.46
C LEU A 96 3.17 6.56 -6.35
N CYS A 97 4.14 5.70 -6.01
CA CYS A 97 5.54 6.06 -6.11
C CYS A 97 5.97 6.13 -7.59
N TRP A 98 5.59 7.19 -8.31
CA TRP A 98 5.91 7.35 -9.73
C TRP A 98 7.43 7.48 -9.96
N ARG A 99 8.16 8.03 -8.99
CA ARG A 99 9.64 8.16 -9.05
C ARG A 99 10.37 6.81 -8.88
N ALA A 100 9.82 5.89 -8.08
CA ALA A 100 10.29 4.50 -7.99
C ALA A 100 9.76 3.64 -9.14
N ALA A 101 8.55 3.94 -9.64
CA ALA A 101 7.95 3.24 -10.75
C ALA A 101 8.71 3.51 -12.05
N ALA A 102 9.07 4.76 -12.34
CA ALA A 102 9.86 5.14 -13.51
C ALA A 102 11.25 4.48 -13.53
N ARG A 103 11.85 4.20 -12.36
CA ARG A 103 13.13 3.49 -12.25
C ARG A 103 13.03 1.97 -12.51
N LEU A 104 11.83 1.38 -12.45
CA LEU A 104 11.63 -0.08 -12.43
C LEU A 104 10.61 -0.60 -13.46
N LEU A 105 10.23 0.18 -14.48
CA LEU A 105 9.34 -0.31 -15.55
C LEU A 105 10.06 -1.34 -16.45
N LYS A 106 10.14 -2.59 -16.00
CA LYS A 106 10.46 -3.77 -16.81
C LYS A 106 9.38 -4.85 -16.71
N GLY A 107 8.11 -4.42 -16.68
CA GLY A 107 6.96 -5.29 -16.89
C GLY A 107 5.75 -4.51 -17.41
N PRO A 108 4.61 -5.17 -17.71
CA PRO A 108 3.55 -4.56 -18.50
C PRO A 108 2.89 -3.40 -17.76
N VAL A 109 2.99 -2.18 -18.31
CA VAL A 109 2.29 -0.96 -17.85
C VAL A 109 0.79 -1.21 -17.60
N ARG A 110 0.20 -2.18 -18.31
CA ARG A 110 -1.19 -2.61 -18.17
C ARG A 110 -1.56 -3.07 -16.75
N GLN A 111 -0.69 -3.77 -16.04
CA GLN A 111 -1.00 -4.27 -14.68
C GLN A 111 -1.04 -3.12 -13.67
N LEU A 112 -0.06 -2.20 -13.74
CA LEU A 112 -0.07 -1.00 -12.91
C LEU A 112 -1.31 -0.14 -13.20
N ASN A 113 -1.64 0.05 -14.48
CA ASN A 113 -2.84 0.80 -14.87
C ASN A 113 -4.13 0.15 -14.38
N ALA A 114 -4.22 -1.18 -14.40
CA ALA A 114 -5.37 -1.91 -13.86
C ALA A 114 -5.51 -1.70 -12.34
N SER A 115 -4.41 -1.73 -11.60
CA SER A 115 -4.39 -1.45 -10.15
C SER A 115 -4.79 0.01 -9.85
N LEU A 116 -4.31 0.98 -10.64
CA LEU A 116 -4.70 2.38 -10.52
C LEU A 116 -6.20 2.58 -10.81
N ASN A 117 -6.74 1.89 -11.82
CA ASN A 117 -8.16 1.94 -12.14
C ASN A 117 -9.02 1.39 -10.99
N LYS A 118 -8.64 0.26 -10.38
CA LYS A 118 -9.34 -0.27 -9.19
C LYS A 118 -9.42 0.77 -8.06
N MET A 119 -8.33 1.52 -7.82
CA MET A 119 -8.31 2.57 -6.79
C MET A 119 -9.12 3.80 -7.19
N LYS A 120 -9.15 4.14 -8.48
CA LYS A 120 -9.95 5.26 -9.01
C LYS A 120 -11.45 5.03 -8.84
N ASP A 121 -11.88 3.78 -8.87
CA ASP A 121 -13.30 3.40 -8.74
C ASP A 121 -13.78 3.37 -7.27
N LEU A 122 -12.89 3.64 -6.30
CA LEU A 122 -13.26 3.77 -4.89
C LEU A 122 -14.03 5.09 -4.64
N PRO A 123 -14.86 5.16 -3.58
CA PRO A 123 -15.56 6.39 -3.21
C PRO A 123 -14.62 7.58 -3.02
N ASP A 124 -15.05 8.79 -3.41
CA ASP A 124 -14.26 10.03 -3.30
C ASP A 124 -13.86 10.38 -1.86
N ASP A 125 -14.60 9.91 -0.85
CA ASP A 125 -14.31 10.10 0.57
C ASP A 125 -13.33 9.06 1.14
N THR A 126 -12.79 8.17 0.30
CA THR A 126 -11.82 7.16 0.70
C THR A 126 -10.53 7.81 1.20
N MET A 127 -10.12 7.48 2.42
CA MET A 127 -8.84 7.92 2.96
C MET A 127 -7.69 7.06 2.44
N VAL A 128 -6.55 7.71 2.25
CA VAL A 128 -5.36 7.16 1.58
C VAL A 128 -4.20 7.19 2.58
N TRP A 129 -3.71 5.99 2.96
CA TRP A 129 -2.70 5.77 4.01
C TRP A 129 -1.46 5.08 3.43
N PRO A 130 -0.55 5.81 2.77
CA PRO A 130 0.70 5.21 2.31
C PRO A 130 1.58 4.84 3.50
N GLY A 131 2.32 3.74 3.44
CA GLY A 131 3.37 3.38 4.40
C GLY A 131 4.74 3.99 4.11
N HIS A 132 4.86 4.87 3.10
CA HIS A 132 6.03 5.74 2.93
C HIS A 132 5.62 7.20 2.78
N GLU A 133 6.41 8.07 3.40
CA GLU A 133 6.29 9.51 3.27
C GLU A 133 7.00 10.01 2.00
N LEU A 134 6.36 9.82 0.84
CA LEU A 134 6.87 10.21 -0.47
C LEU A 134 6.00 11.27 -1.17
N ALA A 135 5.15 11.96 -0.40
CA ALA A 135 4.19 12.91 -0.95
C ALA A 135 4.88 14.05 -1.71
N LEU A 136 5.96 14.60 -1.14
CA LEU A 136 6.67 15.75 -1.73
C LEU A 136 7.32 15.37 -3.07
N GLU A 137 8.08 14.27 -3.09
CA GLU A 137 8.81 13.80 -4.26
C GLU A 137 7.86 13.43 -5.42
N ASN A 138 6.67 12.90 -5.10
CA ASN A 138 5.65 12.61 -6.09
C ASN A 138 4.98 13.89 -6.64
N LEU A 139 4.72 14.88 -5.78
CA LEU A 139 4.14 16.16 -6.19
C LEU A 139 5.11 17.01 -7.01
N GLU A 140 6.40 17.01 -6.68
CA GLU A 140 7.46 17.64 -7.48
C GLU A 140 7.46 17.08 -8.91
N LEU A 141 7.35 15.76 -9.03
CA LEU A 141 7.30 15.09 -10.33
C LEU A 141 6.00 15.38 -11.08
N ALA A 142 4.86 15.41 -10.39
CA ALA A 142 3.59 15.76 -10.99
C ALA A 142 3.61 17.19 -11.58
N VAL A 143 4.15 18.15 -10.83
CA VAL A 143 4.33 19.53 -11.29
C VAL A 143 5.34 19.63 -12.43
N PHE A 144 6.40 18.82 -12.41
CA PHE A 144 7.35 18.77 -13.52
C PHE A 144 6.71 18.26 -14.82
N ILE A 145 5.84 17.25 -14.75
CA ILE A 145 5.14 16.68 -15.91
C ILE A 145 4.00 17.58 -16.38
N GLU A 146 3.21 18.12 -15.45
CA GLU A 146 2.04 18.97 -15.72
C GLU A 146 2.20 20.35 -15.04
N PRO A 147 3.05 21.24 -15.60
CA PRO A 147 3.39 22.51 -14.94
C PRO A 147 2.19 23.45 -14.77
N GLU A 148 1.14 23.29 -15.59
CA GLU A 148 -0.09 24.08 -15.51
C GLU A 148 -1.14 23.50 -14.56
N ASN A 149 -0.87 22.35 -13.92
CA ASN A 149 -1.79 21.72 -12.98
C ASN A 149 -1.80 22.46 -11.63
N ILE A 150 -2.66 23.48 -11.52
CA ILE A 150 -2.80 24.33 -10.32
C ILE A 150 -3.10 23.50 -9.07
N LYS A 151 -3.86 22.39 -9.19
CA LYS A 151 -4.17 21.52 -8.05
C LYS A 151 -2.90 20.83 -7.50
N ALA A 152 -2.03 20.34 -8.38
CA ALA A 152 -0.76 19.73 -7.99
C ALA A 152 0.17 20.76 -7.34
N LEU A 153 0.26 21.97 -7.89
CA LEU A 153 1.03 23.08 -7.31
C LEU A 153 0.57 23.45 -5.90
N LEU A 154 -0.74 23.66 -5.71
CA LEU A 154 -1.31 23.99 -4.40
C LEU A 154 -1.05 22.86 -3.38
N LYS A 155 -1.15 21.60 -3.83
CA LYS A 155 -0.89 20.45 -2.96
C LYS A 155 0.60 20.31 -2.61
N LEU A 156 1.51 20.64 -3.53
CA LEU A 156 2.95 20.68 -3.28
C LEU A 156 3.31 21.70 -2.20
N VAL A 157 2.79 22.93 -2.30
CA VAL A 157 2.99 23.98 -1.28
C VAL A 157 2.43 23.53 0.07
N TRP A 158 1.24 22.94 0.08
CA TRP A 158 0.65 22.39 1.29
C TRP A 158 1.54 21.30 1.92
N ALA A 159 2.06 20.36 1.12
CA ALA A 159 2.90 19.27 1.61
C ALA A 159 4.24 19.78 2.16
N PHE A 160 4.87 20.73 1.48
CA PHE A 160 6.11 21.36 1.91
C PHE A 160 5.97 22.00 3.29
N ASN A 161 4.90 22.76 3.51
CA ASN A 161 4.62 23.42 4.80
C ASN A 161 4.31 22.44 5.94
N ARG A 162 3.95 21.19 5.63
CA ARG A 162 3.69 20.13 6.63
C ARG A 162 4.92 19.32 7.01
N ARG A 163 5.95 19.27 6.16
CA ARG A 163 7.24 18.59 6.46
C ARG A 163 8.16 19.43 7.36
N GLY A 164 7.92 20.73 7.49
CA GLY A 164 8.83 21.70 8.12
C GLY A 164 8.46 22.19 9.52
N SER A 165 7.76 21.39 10.34
CA SER A 165 7.44 21.72 11.74
C SER A 165 7.84 20.62 12.70
#